data_AF-A0A7V8W4Z8-F1
#
_entry.id   AF-A0A7V8W4Z8-F1
#
_cell.length_a   1.000
_cell.length_b   1.000
_cell.length_c   1.000
_cell.angle_alpha   90.00
_cell.angle_beta   90.00
_cell.angle_gamma   90.00
#
_symmetry.space_group_name_H-M   'P 1'
#
loop_
_entity.id
_entity.type
_entity.pdbx_description
1 polymer ?
#
loop_
_entity_poly.entity_id
_entity_poly.type
_entity_poly.pdbx_seq_one_letter_code
_entity_poly.pdbx_strand_id
1 'polypeptide(L)'
;MAEGVGRGARAAAGKDTGPLIGLLVGSLAKAWAVASEEADKRTWRTLPDEIQIAKLWVPPGEYEFRTQYPGRDAGHIGRGAVTTLTIRSGETKLFSERVLP
;
A
#
# COMPACT_ATOMS: atom_id res chain seq x y z
N MET A 1 -15.48 3.39 1.59
CA MET A 1 -16.81 3.41 0.93
C MET A 1 -16.95 2.40 -0.22
N ALA A 2 -15.85 1.98 -0.87
CA ALA A 2 -15.88 0.99 -1.96
C ALA A 2 -16.51 -0.39 -1.60
N GLU A 3 -16.31 -0.89 -0.39
CA GLU A 3 -16.90 -2.17 0.04
C GLU A 3 -18.44 -2.13 0.19
N GLY A 4 -19.01 -0.97 0.52
CA GLY A 4 -20.45 -0.79 0.68
C GLY A 4 -21.19 -0.75 -0.65
N VAL A 5 -20.59 -0.13 -1.67
CA VAL A 5 -21.14 -0.07 -3.04
C VAL A 5 -21.18 -1.46 -3.68
N GLY A 6 -20.17 -2.30 -3.41
CA GLY A 6 -20.15 -3.70 -3.88
C GLY A 6 -21.29 -4.55 -3.32
N ARG A 7 -21.68 -4.32 -2.05
CA ARG A 7 -22.84 -5.00 -1.43
C ARG A 7 -24.17 -4.43 -1.92
N GLY A 8 -24.28 -3.11 -2.09
CA GLY A 8 -25.47 -2.46 -2.63
C GLY A 8 -25.77 -2.82 -4.08
N ALA A 9 -24.75 -2.92 -4.93
CA ALA A 9 -24.90 -3.33 -6.33
C ALA A 9 -25.37 -4.79 -6.46
N ARG A 10 -24.90 -5.69 -5.58
CA ARG A 10 -25.40 -7.08 -5.49
C ARG A 10 -26.84 -7.17 -4.98
N ALA A 11 -27.28 -6.21 -4.15
CA ALA A 11 -28.65 -6.16 -3.65
C ALA A 11 -29.64 -5.57 -4.68
N ALA A 12 -29.19 -4.63 -5.52
CA ALA A 12 -30.00 -4.00 -6.56
C ALA A 12 -30.09 -4.83 -7.86
N ALA A 13 -29.04 -5.61 -8.19
CA ALA A 13 -29.10 -6.62 -9.23
C ALA A 13 -29.84 -7.85 -8.67
N GLY A 14 -31.17 -7.78 -8.66
CA GLY A 14 -32.03 -8.89 -8.23
C GLY A 14 -31.64 -10.21 -8.89
N LYS A 15 -31.94 -11.33 -8.21
CA LYS A 15 -31.56 -12.71 -8.57
C LYS A 15 -31.85 -13.13 -10.03
N ASP A 16 -32.68 -12.38 -10.75
CA ASP A 16 -33.11 -12.66 -12.13
C ASP A 16 -32.47 -11.77 -13.20
N THR A 17 -31.47 -10.95 -12.83
CA THR A 17 -30.77 -10.07 -13.78
C THR A 17 -29.69 -10.85 -14.52
N GLY A 18 -29.76 -10.91 -15.86
CA GLY A 18 -28.81 -11.66 -16.68
C GLY A 18 -27.34 -11.31 -16.40
N PRO A 19 -26.40 -12.28 -16.46
CA PRO A 19 -25.01 -12.12 -16.03
C PRO A 19 -24.29 -10.90 -16.65
N LEU A 20 -24.61 -10.59 -17.91
CA LEU A 20 -24.02 -9.48 -18.66
C LEU A 20 -24.45 -8.12 -18.10
N ILE A 21 -25.72 -7.98 -17.72
CA ILE A 21 -26.27 -6.75 -17.15
C ILE A 21 -25.71 -6.53 -15.74
N GLY A 22 -25.60 -7.60 -14.94
CA GLY A 22 -24.95 -7.53 -13.63
C GLY A 22 -23.49 -7.10 -13.71
N LEU A 23 -22.76 -7.57 -14.72
CA LEU A 23 -21.37 -7.15 -14.98
C LEU A 23 -21.28 -5.67 -15.36
N LEU A 24 -22.16 -5.20 -16.26
CA LEU A 24 -22.18 -3.80 -16.70
C LEU A 24 -22.52 -2.83 -15.56
N VAL A 25 -23.58 -3.11 -14.79
CA VAL A 25 -23.96 -2.28 -13.65
C VAL A 25 -22.89 -2.32 -12.56
N GLY A 26 -22.33 -3.50 -12.26
CA GLY A 26 -21.27 -3.65 -11.27
C GLY A 26 -19.97 -2.93 -11.65
N SER A 27 -19.59 -2.95 -12.93
CA SER A 27 -18.41 -2.24 -13.43
C SER A 27 -18.61 -0.73 -13.43
N LEU A 28 -19.79 -0.25 -13.85
CA LEU A 28 -20.12 1.17 -13.81
C LEU A 28 -20.15 1.70 -12.37
N ALA A 29 -20.78 0.98 -11.45
CA ALA A 29 -20.81 1.34 -10.04
C ALA A 29 -19.40 1.39 -9.42
N LYS A 30 -18.52 0.45 -9.78
CA LYS A 30 -17.10 0.48 -9.35
C LYS A 30 -16.36 1.68 -9.92
N ALA A 31 -16.50 1.95 -11.22
CA ALA A 31 -15.86 3.10 -11.86
C ALA A 31 -16.29 4.41 -11.20
N TRP A 32 -17.59 4.53 -10.89
CA TRP A 32 -18.15 5.69 -10.20
C TRP A 32 -17.66 5.81 -8.76
N ALA A 33 -17.56 4.69 -8.03
CA ALA A 33 -17.01 4.68 -6.68
C ALA A 33 -15.54 5.11 -6.63
N VAL A 34 -14.73 4.65 -7.59
CA VAL A 34 -13.32 5.06 -7.73
C VAL A 34 -13.22 6.55 -8.10
N ALA A 35 -14.07 7.04 -8.99
CA ALA A 35 -14.08 8.45 -9.38
C ALA A 35 -14.59 9.39 -8.28
N SER A 36 -15.46 8.90 -7.39
CA SER A 36 -16.04 9.65 -6.27
C SER A 36 -15.11 9.70 -5.05
N GLU A 37 -14.04 8.92 -5.04
CA GLU A 37 -13.03 8.97 -3.98
C GLU A 37 -12.20 10.26 -4.12
N GLU A 38 -12.55 11.28 -3.35
CA GLU A 38 -11.77 12.52 -3.29
C GLU A 38 -10.49 12.25 -2.50
N ALA A 39 -9.33 12.44 -3.14
CA ALA A 39 -8.04 12.32 -2.48
C ALA A 39 -7.99 13.26 -1.27
N ASP A 40 -7.71 12.71 -0.09
CA ASP A 40 -7.66 13.49 1.15
C ASP A 40 -6.49 14.49 1.11
N LYS A 41 -6.80 15.74 0.79
CA LYS A 41 -5.84 16.85 0.71
C LYS A 41 -5.41 17.37 2.10
N ARG A 42 -6.05 16.93 3.18
CA ARG A 42 -5.80 17.46 4.55
C ARG A 42 -4.62 16.79 5.24
N THR A 43 -4.18 15.64 4.72
CA THR A 43 -3.22 14.76 5.40
C THR A 43 -1.76 15.04 5.02
N TRP A 44 -1.48 15.92 4.05
CA TRP A 44 -0.11 16.18 3.59
C TRP A 44 0.69 17.16 4.47
N ARG A 45 0.04 17.84 5.43
CA ARG A 45 0.72 18.78 6.34
C ARG A 45 1.66 18.12 7.35
N THR A 46 1.47 16.84 7.62
CA THR A 46 2.29 16.06 8.56
C THR A 46 3.26 15.12 7.85
N LEU A 47 3.34 15.21 6.52
CA LEU A 47 4.29 14.42 5.75
C LEU A 47 5.71 14.82 6.16
N PRO A 48 6.61 13.86 6.42
CA PRO A 48 8.02 14.17 6.66
C PRO A 48 8.62 14.92 5.46
N ASP A 49 9.62 15.75 5.74
CA ASP A 49 10.34 16.56 4.75
C ASP A 49 11.00 15.68 3.66
N GLU A 50 11.45 14.48 4.04
CA GLU A 50 12.04 13.50 3.13
C GLU A 50 11.48 12.09 3.37
N ILE A 51 11.22 11.35 2.28
CA ILE A 51 10.87 9.92 2.30
C ILE A 51 11.80 9.19 1.34
N GLN A 52 12.56 8.22 1.87
CA GLN A 52 13.41 7.34 1.06
C GLN A 52 12.75 5.97 0.93
N ILE A 53 12.58 5.49 -0.30
CA ILE A 53 11.95 4.20 -0.61
C ILE A 53 12.92 3.37 -1.45
N ALA A 54 13.17 2.14 -1.00
CA ALA A 54 13.90 1.14 -1.75
C ALA A 54 13.03 -0.11 -1.94
N LYS A 55 13.07 -0.69 -3.15
CA LYS A 55 12.43 -1.97 -3.45
C LYS A 55 13.48 -2.94 -3.98
N LEU A 56 13.56 -4.10 -3.36
CA LEU A 56 14.49 -5.15 -3.74
C LEU A 56 13.71 -6.44 -4.01
N TRP A 57 14.11 -7.16 -5.06
CA TRP A 57 13.63 -8.50 -5.35
C TRP A 57 14.70 -9.49 -4.91
N VAL A 58 14.34 -10.42 -4.03
CA VAL A 58 15.25 -11.43 -3.51
C VAL A 58 14.62 -12.82 -3.63
N PRO A 59 15.43 -13.88 -3.79
CA PRO A 59 14.94 -15.24 -3.68
C PRO A 59 14.29 -15.54 -2.32
N PRO A 60 13.48 -16.59 -2.20
CA PRO A 60 13.01 -17.04 -0.89
C PRO A 60 14.18 -17.48 0.00
N GLY A 61 14.17 -17.08 1.27
CA GLY A 61 15.26 -17.36 2.19
C GLY A 61 15.20 -16.55 3.48
N GLU A 62 16.21 -16.73 4.33
CA GLU A 62 16.41 -15.94 5.53
C GLU A 62 17.45 -14.86 5.28
N TYR A 63 17.11 -13.64 5.67
CA TYR A 63 17.92 -12.46 5.45
C TYR A 63 18.07 -11.68 6.75
N GLU A 64 19.25 -11.11 6.95
CA GLU A 64 19.42 -10.05 7.93
C GLU A 64 19.33 -8.72 7.18
N PHE A 65 18.32 -7.93 7.54
CA PHE A 65 18.09 -6.61 6.98
C PHE A 65 18.71 -5.56 7.92
N ARG A 66 19.57 -4.69 7.37
CA ARG A 66 20.24 -3.61 8.09
C ARG A 66 19.98 -2.29 7.39
N THR A 67 19.46 -1.31 8.11
CA THR A 67 19.35 0.07 7.62
C THR A 67 20.54 0.89 8.14
N GLN A 68 21.11 1.76 7.31
CA GLN A 68 22.17 2.68 7.67
C GLN A 68 21.84 4.07 7.14
N TYR A 69 22.01 5.10 7.97
CA TYR A 69 21.69 6.48 7.59
C TYR A 69 22.98 7.28 7.41
N PRO A 70 23.18 7.94 6.26
CA PRO A 70 24.25 8.91 6.13
C PRO A 70 23.93 10.10 7.03
N GLY A 71 24.75 10.33 8.06
CA GLY A 71 24.68 11.55 8.86
C GLY A 71 25.06 12.77 8.04
N ARG A 72 24.68 13.96 8.54
CA ARG A 72 24.93 15.26 7.89
C ARG A 72 26.41 15.48 7.54
N ASP A 73 27.29 14.91 8.35
CA ASP A 73 28.72 14.81 8.06
C ASP A 73 29.00 13.40 7.54
N ALA A 74 29.65 13.29 6.39
CA ALA A 74 29.98 12.04 5.68
C ALA A 74 30.77 10.98 6.49
N GLY A 75 31.03 11.22 7.78
CA GLY A 75 31.69 10.30 8.70
C GLY A 75 30.80 9.66 9.77
N HIS A 76 29.56 10.13 9.99
CA HIS A 76 28.68 9.56 11.02
C HIS A 76 27.55 8.75 10.37
N ILE A 77 27.74 7.43 10.26
CA ILE A 77 26.64 6.53 9.88
C ILE A 77 25.78 6.29 11.14
N GLY A 78 24.58 6.84 11.15
CA GLY A 78 23.59 6.50 12.17
C GLY A 78 23.29 5.01 12.08
N ARG A 79 23.37 4.28 13.21
CA ARG A 79 23.02 2.86 13.26
C ARG A 79 21.50 2.73 13.12
N GLY A 80 21.02 2.26 11.98
CA GLY A 80 19.61 1.95 11.77
C GLY A 80 19.22 0.58 12.31
N ALA A 81 17.96 0.19 12.11
CA ALA A 81 17.46 -1.08 12.59
C ALA A 81 18.18 -2.28 11.96
N VAL A 82 18.35 -3.33 12.78
CA VAL A 82 18.76 -4.66 12.33
C VAL A 82 17.63 -5.62 12.64
N THR A 83 17.14 -6.33 11.63
CA THR A 83 16.04 -7.29 11.80
C THR A 83 16.22 -8.49 10.90
N THR A 84 15.83 -9.67 11.38
CA THR A 84 15.85 -10.90 10.60
C THR A 84 14.53 -11.08 9.89
N LEU A 85 14.58 -11.30 8.57
CA LEU A 85 13.42 -11.46 7.70
C LEU A 85 13.51 -12.82 7.00
N THR A 86 12.55 -13.71 7.27
CA THR A 86 12.30 -14.86 6.41
C THR A 86 11.35 -14.45 5.29
N ILE A 87 11.72 -14.63 4.03
CA ILE A 87 10.89 -14.32 2.85
C ILE A 87 10.50 -15.63 2.16
N ARG A 88 9.21 -15.86 1.99
CA ARG A 88 8.64 -17.01 1.28
C ARG A 88 8.44 -16.68 -0.21
N SER A 89 8.23 -17.72 -1.03
CA SER A 89 7.92 -17.54 -2.45
C SER A 89 6.64 -16.71 -2.64
N GLY A 90 6.75 -15.65 -3.43
CA GLY A 90 5.66 -14.70 -3.70
C GLY A 90 5.34 -13.74 -2.53
N GLU A 91 6.05 -13.82 -1.42
CA GLU A 91 5.84 -12.92 -0.27
C GLU A 91 6.49 -11.56 -0.51
N THR A 92 5.79 -10.50 -0.12
CA THR A 92 6.35 -9.14 -0.05
C THR A 92 6.38 -8.70 1.40
N LYS A 93 7.57 -8.35 1.90
CA LYS A 93 7.73 -7.75 3.22
C LYS A 93 7.99 -6.25 3.09
N LEU A 94 7.23 -5.46 3.85
CA LEU A 94 7.41 -4.02 3.95
C LEU A 94 8.10 -3.72 5.28
N PHE A 95 9.21 -2.99 5.20
CA PHE A 95 9.88 -2.41 6.36
C PHE A 95 9.77 -0.89 6.27
N SER A 96 9.39 -0.25 7.38
CA SER A 96 9.24 1.20 7.47
C SER A 96 9.81 1.66 8.80
N GLU A 97 10.68 2.65 8.74
CA GLU A 97 11.31 3.24 9.91
C GLU A 97 11.23 4.76 9.78
N ARG A 98 10.90 5.43 10.89
CA ARG A 98 10.91 6.89 10.96
C ARG A 98 12.21 7.30 11.63
N VAL A 99 13.07 7.98 10.89
CA VAL A 99 14.29 8.57 11.42
C VAL A 99 13.99 10.01 11.84
N LEU A 100 14.28 10.33 13.09
CA LEU A 100 14.26 11.71 13.58
C LEU A 100 15.71 12.21 13.58
N PRO A 101 15.98 13.44 13.10
CA PRO A 101 17.29 14.05 13.18
C PRO A 101 17.74 14.31 14.63
#